data_AF-A0A6C0CC85-F1
#
_entry.id   AF-A0A6C0CC85-F1
#
_cell.length_a   1.000
_cell.length_b   1.000
_cell.length_c   1.000
_cell.angle_alpha   90.00
_cell.angle_beta   90.00
_cell.angle_gamma   90.00
#
_symmetry.space_group_name_H-M   'P 1'
#
loop_
_entity.id
_entity.type
_entity.pdbx_description
1 polymer ?
#
loop_
_entity_poly.entity_id
_entity_poly.type
_entity_poly.pdbx_seq_one_letter_code
_entity_poly.pdbx_strand_id
1 'polypeptide(L)'
;MVSYNASLNQNPFFKLSHISNYLYNVYKSSQFKNKSLAIANLFSHNKNSNFKHLLNKLYLEFKEHEPIINKINIDSTRVNVPHEVAKDKITHILKTIFSNTQYIDTIIVEYIDANINNCSMITYENTINEQTFTFNFIIYDKSKINIKKLNNCVKAMLLFLQVIINITNNKKVTTNNKKVTTNNKKVTTNICNSNGLQLNIFMTHFVKKFELYTNKVLGAININSGLTYPCLKTGKIYIYRKHEFFKVFIHETLHSYNVDKLLHTNYDSNSNFKTLIQTFNIAPSASIYTKIGLNEAITEFWAFIIHTFVYCYNNSANFVKLIELFERFYKIEVNHSFFQVAKILHVNKLNYAEFLTTITKNGSVLYNEKSHVLSYIFFKSLLIYNVEKVVISNIFNFRCDTLKHQTLKLDIKINPYNQIEQLFIMLRNYSLTHNTFSLINASYTIYKKYINLANSSKKMTSKKSHLLKLHHNKRLHKNKSHKSNSYVNYLLTNLNFMVIDYNCC
;
A
#
# COMPACT_ATOMS: atom_id res chain seq x y z
N MET A 1 -28.45 25.91 -2.82
CA MET A 1 -28.74 24.48 -3.13
C MET A 1 -28.68 24.32 -4.63
N VAL A 2 -27.64 23.67 -5.15
CA VAL A 2 -27.56 23.29 -6.58
C VAL A 2 -27.67 21.77 -6.63
N SER A 3 -28.68 21.28 -7.33
CA SER A 3 -28.99 19.86 -7.48
C SER A 3 -27.95 19.17 -8.36
N TYR A 4 -26.96 18.52 -7.74
CA TYR A 4 -26.06 17.60 -8.45
C TYR A 4 -26.70 16.21 -8.53
N ASN A 5 -27.76 16.08 -9.34
CA ASN A 5 -28.31 14.78 -9.74
C ASN A 5 -28.03 14.59 -11.24
N ALA A 6 -26.81 14.20 -11.55
CA ALA A 6 -26.52 13.45 -12.76
C ALA A 6 -25.84 12.14 -12.33
N SER A 7 -26.60 11.05 -12.39
CA SER A 7 -26.09 9.69 -12.21
C SER A 7 -25.10 9.39 -13.34
N LEU A 8 -23.80 9.49 -13.02
CA LEU A 8 -22.75 9.04 -13.92
C LEU A 8 -22.84 7.51 -14.03
N ASN A 9 -23.08 7.01 -15.24
CA ASN A 9 -22.85 5.61 -15.62
C ASN A 9 -21.35 5.31 -15.46
N GLN A 10 -20.91 5.08 -14.24
CA GLN A 10 -19.55 4.66 -13.92
C GLN A 10 -19.42 3.19 -14.29
N ASN A 11 -18.84 2.90 -15.46
CA ASN A 11 -18.29 1.58 -15.69
C ASN A 11 -17.11 1.41 -14.72
N PRO A 12 -17.14 0.44 -13.79
CA PRO A 12 -16.13 0.34 -12.74
C PRO A 12 -14.77 0.03 -13.37
N PHE A 13 -13.79 0.94 -13.16
CA PHE A 13 -12.41 0.74 -13.60
C PHE A 13 -11.69 -0.36 -12.82
N PHE A 14 -12.17 -0.73 -11.62
CA PHE A 14 -11.53 -1.73 -10.78
C PHE A 14 -12.54 -2.70 -10.18
N LYS A 15 -12.32 -4.00 -10.45
CA LYS A 15 -12.98 -5.12 -9.77
C LYS A 15 -12.04 -5.73 -8.72
N LEU A 16 -12.58 -6.41 -7.72
CA LEU A 16 -11.74 -7.22 -6.83
C LEU A 16 -11.24 -8.46 -7.57
N SER A 17 -9.97 -8.80 -7.38
CA SER A 17 -9.44 -10.09 -7.83
C SER A 17 -10.22 -11.25 -7.18
N HIS A 18 -10.22 -12.42 -7.82
CA HIS A 18 -10.80 -13.64 -7.22
C HIS A 18 -10.22 -13.94 -5.83
N ILE A 19 -8.97 -13.58 -5.61
CA ILE A 19 -8.30 -13.83 -4.34
C ILE A 19 -8.73 -12.83 -3.26
N SER A 20 -8.86 -11.55 -3.62
CA SER A 20 -9.44 -10.53 -2.73
C SER A 20 -10.86 -10.94 -2.30
N ASN A 21 -11.67 -11.44 -3.24
CA ASN A 21 -13.02 -11.97 -2.96
C ASN A 21 -13.00 -13.19 -2.03
N TYR A 22 -12.02 -14.07 -2.17
CA TYR A 22 -11.85 -15.18 -1.22
C TYR A 22 -11.54 -14.67 0.19
N LEU A 23 -10.53 -13.80 0.34
CA LEU A 23 -10.17 -13.24 1.65
C LEU A 23 -11.34 -12.47 2.26
N TYR A 24 -12.09 -11.76 1.43
CA TYR A 24 -13.28 -11.02 1.82
C TYR A 24 -14.28 -11.91 2.55
N ASN A 25 -14.52 -13.11 2.01
CA ASN A 25 -15.41 -14.10 2.63
C ASN A 25 -14.80 -14.73 3.90
N VAL A 26 -13.48 -14.96 3.92
CA VAL A 26 -12.79 -15.45 5.13
C VAL A 26 -12.96 -14.49 6.29
N TYR A 27 -12.71 -13.19 6.09
CA TYR A 27 -12.82 -12.18 7.14
C TYR A 27 -14.26 -11.92 7.60
N LYS A 28 -15.25 -12.32 6.79
CA LYS A 28 -16.67 -12.32 7.19
C LYS A 28 -17.09 -13.52 8.04
N SER A 29 -16.31 -14.60 8.05
CA SER A 29 -16.65 -15.80 8.80
C SER A 29 -16.75 -15.53 10.30
N SER A 30 -17.53 -16.34 11.03
CA SER A 30 -17.71 -16.22 12.49
C SER A 30 -16.40 -16.14 13.26
N GLN A 31 -15.37 -16.84 12.79
CA GLN A 31 -14.02 -16.86 13.37
C GLN A 31 -13.36 -15.47 13.41
N PHE A 32 -13.63 -14.61 12.42
CA PHE A 32 -13.15 -13.24 12.37
C PHE A 32 -14.23 -12.22 12.76
N LYS A 33 -15.51 -12.60 12.74
CA LYS A 33 -16.66 -11.73 13.03
C LYS A 33 -16.64 -11.21 14.47
N ASN A 34 -16.25 -12.04 15.45
CA ASN A 34 -16.09 -11.61 16.84
C ASN A 34 -15.06 -10.48 17.00
N LYS A 35 -14.11 -10.33 16.06
CA LYS A 35 -13.11 -9.25 16.01
C LYS A 35 -13.62 -7.99 15.30
N SER A 36 -14.46 -8.14 14.28
CA SER A 36 -15.10 -7.00 13.60
C SER A 36 -16.03 -6.20 14.53
N LEU A 37 -16.59 -6.84 15.56
CA LEU A 37 -17.42 -6.20 16.59
C LEU A 37 -16.60 -5.33 17.57
N ALA A 38 -15.29 -5.59 17.72
CA ALA A 38 -14.38 -4.77 18.53
C ALA A 38 -13.83 -3.54 17.77
N ILE A 39 -13.98 -3.50 16.45
CA ILE A 39 -13.65 -2.32 15.64
C ILE A 39 -14.90 -1.45 15.63
N ALA A 40 -14.88 -0.39 16.45
CA ALA A 40 -15.95 0.59 16.48
C ALA A 40 -16.29 1.06 15.06
N ASN A 41 -17.58 1.25 14.81
CA ASN A 41 -18.01 1.84 13.56
C ASN A 41 -17.36 3.21 13.40
N LEU A 42 -16.72 3.45 12.25
CA LEU A 42 -16.01 4.70 12.00
C LEU A 42 -16.99 5.87 11.89
N PHE A 43 -18.18 5.61 11.36
CA PHE A 43 -19.13 6.65 10.97
C PHE A 43 -20.52 6.50 11.59
N SER A 44 -20.80 5.45 12.36
CA SER A 44 -22.07 5.36 13.08
C SER A 44 -21.94 6.06 14.43
N HIS A 45 -22.79 7.06 14.67
CA HIS A 45 -22.95 7.88 15.88
C HIS A 45 -22.30 9.28 15.89
N ASN A 46 -21.45 9.65 14.93
CA ASN A 46 -20.91 11.01 14.86
C ASN A 46 -21.19 11.66 13.49
N LYS A 47 -22.08 12.65 13.45
CA LYS A 47 -22.28 13.50 12.26
C LYS A 47 -21.01 14.28 11.87
N ASN A 48 -20.03 14.40 12.79
CA ASN A 48 -18.82 15.24 12.69
C ASN A 48 -17.49 14.44 12.79
N SER A 49 -17.35 13.27 12.15
CA SER A 49 -16.03 12.61 12.04
C SER A 49 -15.11 13.42 11.10
N ASN A 50 -13.92 13.79 11.58
CA ASN A 50 -12.91 14.50 10.77
C ASN A 50 -12.41 13.60 9.64
N PHE A 51 -12.32 12.30 9.88
CA PHE A 51 -11.99 11.35 8.83
C PHE A 51 -13.07 11.31 7.74
N LYS A 52 -14.36 11.34 8.10
CA LYS A 52 -15.45 11.45 7.11
C LYS A 52 -15.36 12.73 6.29
N HIS A 53 -15.03 13.86 6.93
CA HIS A 53 -14.81 15.12 6.22
C HIS A 53 -13.61 15.05 5.26
N LEU A 54 -12.52 14.40 5.66
CA LEU A 54 -11.38 14.13 4.79
C LEU A 54 -11.79 13.29 3.57
N LEU A 55 -12.55 12.20 3.78
CA LEU A 55 -13.04 11.37 2.67
C LEU A 55 -14.00 12.13 1.75
N ASN A 56 -14.83 13.03 2.30
CA ASN A 56 -15.68 13.91 1.50
C ASN A 56 -14.83 14.86 0.65
N LYS A 57 -13.78 15.45 1.22
CA LYS A 57 -12.88 16.32 0.46
C LYS A 57 -12.21 15.53 -0.66
N LEU A 58 -11.71 14.32 -0.39
CA LEU A 58 -11.16 13.45 -1.41
C LEU A 58 -12.18 13.10 -2.51
N TYR A 59 -13.44 12.86 -2.15
CA TYR A 59 -14.53 12.65 -3.12
C TYR A 59 -14.75 13.84 -4.03
N LEU A 60 -14.74 15.06 -3.48
CA LEU A 60 -14.87 16.28 -4.28
C LEU A 60 -13.68 16.47 -5.23
N GLU A 61 -12.46 16.16 -4.79
CA GLU A 61 -11.24 16.20 -5.64
C GLU A 61 -11.35 15.25 -6.83
N PHE A 62 -11.82 14.01 -6.60
CA PHE A 62 -12.06 13.06 -7.69
C PHE A 62 -13.15 13.55 -8.64
N LYS A 63 -14.27 14.09 -8.11
CA LYS A 63 -15.37 14.62 -8.93
C LYS A 63 -14.97 15.82 -9.78
N GLU A 64 -14.09 16.67 -9.27
CA GLU A 64 -13.55 17.82 -9.99
C GLU A 64 -12.68 17.39 -11.18
N HIS A 65 -11.81 16.38 -10.98
CA HIS A 65 -10.83 15.97 -11.99
C HIS A 65 -11.32 14.89 -12.97
N GLU A 66 -12.29 14.06 -12.59
CA GLU A 66 -12.81 12.95 -13.43
C GLU A 66 -13.29 13.41 -14.82
N PRO A 67 -14.09 14.49 -14.98
CA PRO A 67 -14.52 14.97 -16.30
C PRO A 67 -13.37 15.41 -17.19
N ILE A 68 -12.29 15.95 -16.62
CA ILE A 68 -11.10 16.40 -17.37
C ILE A 68 -10.37 15.18 -17.94
N ILE A 69 -10.14 14.17 -17.10
CA ILE A 69 -9.46 12.93 -17.52
C ILE A 69 -10.29 12.14 -18.53
N ASN A 70 -11.62 12.13 -18.39
CA ASN A 70 -12.49 11.40 -19.31
C ASN A 70 -12.49 11.96 -20.73
N LYS A 71 -12.13 13.24 -20.92
CA LYS A 71 -11.97 13.87 -22.24
C LYS A 71 -10.68 13.47 -22.96
N ILE A 72 -9.70 12.88 -22.25
CA ILE A 72 -8.42 12.49 -22.85
C ILE A 72 -8.61 11.22 -23.69
N ASN A 73 -8.19 11.28 -24.95
CA ASN A 73 -8.11 10.11 -25.81
C ASN A 73 -6.83 9.31 -25.48
N ILE A 74 -6.97 8.36 -24.56
CA ILE A 74 -5.85 7.51 -24.12
C ILE A 74 -5.33 6.59 -25.21
N ASP A 75 -6.15 6.23 -26.19
CA ASP A 75 -5.72 5.39 -27.29
C ASP A 75 -4.70 6.10 -28.18
N SER A 76 -4.89 7.41 -28.43
CA SER A 76 -3.96 8.20 -29.25
C SER A 76 -2.65 8.54 -28.54
N THR A 77 -2.57 8.37 -27.22
CA THR A 77 -1.32 8.61 -26.46
C THR A 77 -0.46 7.36 -26.29
N ARG A 78 -0.92 6.22 -26.81
CA ARG A 78 -0.24 4.93 -26.72
C ARG A 78 0.69 4.70 -27.92
N VAL A 79 1.91 4.26 -27.64
CA VAL A 79 2.90 3.85 -28.63
C VAL A 79 3.48 2.47 -28.26
N ASN A 80 3.58 1.59 -29.26
CA ASN A 80 4.39 0.37 -29.13
C ASN A 80 5.84 0.73 -29.39
N VAL A 81 6.70 0.55 -28.40
CA VAL A 81 8.10 0.96 -28.52
C VAL A 81 8.90 -0.13 -29.25
N PRO A 82 9.74 0.25 -30.24
CA PRO A 82 10.62 -0.70 -30.92
C PRO A 82 11.46 -1.50 -29.92
N HIS A 83 11.69 -2.78 -30.22
CA HIS A 83 12.33 -3.71 -29.29
C HIS A 83 13.72 -3.26 -28.84
N GLU A 84 14.58 -2.82 -29.76
CA GLU A 84 15.93 -2.35 -29.42
C GLU A 84 15.90 -1.13 -28.48
N VAL A 85 15.01 -0.16 -28.73
CA VAL A 85 14.83 1.01 -27.85
C VAL A 85 14.34 0.59 -26.46
N ALA A 86 13.42 -0.37 -26.39
CA ALA A 86 12.95 -0.91 -25.12
C ALA A 86 14.06 -1.65 -24.36
N LYS A 87 14.85 -2.46 -25.07
CA LYS A 87 15.98 -3.21 -24.53
C LYS A 87 17.06 -2.30 -23.98
N ASP A 88 17.44 -1.24 -24.68
CA ASP A 88 18.43 -0.27 -24.20
C ASP A 88 17.96 0.41 -22.91
N LYS A 89 16.69 0.83 -22.89
CA LYS A 89 16.08 1.46 -21.71
C LYS A 89 16.05 0.50 -20.51
N ILE A 90 15.67 -0.75 -20.70
CA ILE A 90 15.63 -1.76 -19.63
C ILE A 90 17.04 -2.08 -19.14
N THR A 91 18.00 -2.25 -20.05
CA THR A 91 19.41 -2.49 -19.73
C THR A 91 19.98 -1.35 -18.89
N HIS A 92 19.68 -0.11 -19.24
CA HIS A 92 20.09 1.05 -18.46
C HIS A 92 19.51 1.02 -17.04
N ILE A 93 18.22 0.68 -16.89
CA ILE A 93 17.58 0.55 -15.56
C ILE A 93 18.23 -0.54 -14.74
N LEU A 94 18.53 -1.71 -15.33
CA LEU A 94 19.21 -2.81 -14.64
C LEU A 94 20.59 -2.39 -14.12
N LYS A 95 21.37 -1.72 -14.97
CA LYS A 95 22.76 -1.35 -14.66
C LYS A 95 22.91 -0.15 -13.73
N THR A 96 21.90 0.71 -13.62
CA THR A 96 22.01 1.96 -12.84
C THR A 96 21.06 2.05 -11.65
N ILE A 97 19.84 1.54 -11.78
CA ILE A 97 18.78 1.71 -10.78
C ILE A 97 18.61 0.43 -9.95
N PHE A 98 18.60 -0.74 -10.61
CA PHE A 98 18.42 -2.02 -9.93
C PHE A 98 19.75 -2.63 -9.48
N SER A 99 20.88 -2.09 -9.91
CA SER A 99 22.20 -2.43 -9.39
C SER A 99 22.37 -1.94 -7.95
N ASN A 100 22.84 -2.80 -7.05
CA ASN A 100 23.27 -2.44 -5.69
C ASN A 100 22.20 -1.79 -4.80
N THR A 101 20.91 -2.06 -5.05
CA THR A 101 19.82 -1.53 -4.22
C THR A 101 19.27 -2.60 -3.28
N GLN A 102 19.08 -2.24 -2.00
CA GLN A 102 18.44 -3.12 -1.00
C GLN A 102 16.94 -3.30 -1.25
N TYR A 103 16.35 -2.51 -2.16
CA TYR A 103 14.91 -2.45 -2.35
C TYR A 103 14.35 -3.49 -3.33
N ILE A 104 15.19 -4.12 -4.16
CA ILE A 104 14.80 -5.17 -5.10
C ILE A 104 15.57 -6.46 -4.80
N ASP A 105 14.89 -7.59 -4.95
CA ASP A 105 15.51 -8.90 -4.79
C ASP A 105 16.21 -9.35 -6.08
N THR A 106 17.36 -10.02 -5.95
CA THR A 106 18.18 -10.43 -7.10
C THR A 106 17.44 -11.36 -8.05
N ILE A 107 16.54 -12.22 -7.54
CA ILE A 107 15.73 -13.13 -8.37
C ILE A 107 14.88 -12.35 -9.38
N ILE A 108 14.39 -11.16 -9.00
CA ILE A 108 13.58 -10.32 -9.90
C ILE A 108 14.47 -9.67 -10.95
N VAL A 109 15.66 -9.20 -10.56
CA VAL A 109 16.65 -8.60 -11.47
C VAL A 109 17.10 -9.62 -12.50
N GLU A 110 17.51 -10.81 -12.07
CA GLU A 110 17.93 -11.93 -12.92
C GLU A 110 16.82 -12.33 -13.90
N TYR A 111 15.57 -12.38 -13.45
CA TYR A 111 14.44 -12.65 -14.34
C TYR A 111 14.26 -11.57 -15.41
N ILE A 112 14.35 -10.29 -15.03
CA ILE A 112 14.21 -9.17 -15.98
C ILE A 112 15.31 -9.24 -17.04
N ASP A 113 16.55 -9.47 -16.61
CA ASP A 113 17.73 -9.57 -17.48
C ASP A 113 17.62 -10.76 -18.44
N ALA A 114 17.34 -11.95 -17.92
CA ALA A 114 17.18 -13.17 -18.72
C ALA A 114 16.04 -13.09 -19.75
N ASN A 115 15.04 -12.23 -19.53
CA ASN A 115 13.87 -12.09 -20.40
C ASN A 115 13.84 -10.78 -21.19
N ILE A 116 14.93 -10.00 -21.20
CA ILE A 116 14.97 -8.70 -21.88
C ILE A 116 14.71 -8.82 -23.38
N ASN A 117 15.23 -9.86 -24.03
CA ASN A 117 15.03 -10.11 -25.45
C ASN A 117 13.61 -10.60 -25.78
N ASN A 118 12.86 -11.09 -24.78
CA ASN A 118 11.52 -11.67 -24.95
C ASN A 118 10.40 -10.76 -24.41
N CYS A 119 10.70 -9.48 -24.16
CA CYS A 119 9.73 -8.52 -23.67
C CYS A 119 9.27 -7.52 -24.75
N SER A 120 8.19 -6.80 -24.46
CA SER A 120 7.75 -5.64 -25.25
C SER A 120 7.38 -4.50 -24.34
N MET A 121 7.52 -3.27 -24.84
CA MET A 121 7.16 -2.07 -24.11
C MET A 121 6.03 -1.32 -24.80
N ILE A 122 4.96 -1.05 -24.03
CA ILE A 122 3.88 -0.16 -24.43
C ILE A 122 4.00 1.10 -23.59
N THR A 123 4.11 2.26 -24.24
CA THR A 123 4.25 3.55 -23.58
C THR A 123 3.02 4.41 -23.81
N TYR A 124 2.56 5.08 -22.75
CA TYR A 124 1.55 6.12 -22.82
C TYR A 124 2.16 7.44 -22.40
N GLU A 125 1.94 8.52 -23.15
CA GLU A 125 2.45 9.85 -22.79
C GLU A 125 1.32 10.89 -22.81
N ASN A 126 1.03 11.48 -21.65
CA ASN A 126 -0.09 12.40 -21.50
C ASN A 126 0.40 13.67 -20.81
N THR A 127 0.18 14.84 -21.43
CA THR A 127 0.52 16.14 -20.84
C THR A 127 -0.73 16.81 -20.30
N ILE A 128 -0.73 17.16 -19.02
CA ILE A 128 -1.81 17.85 -18.33
C ILE A 128 -1.19 18.97 -17.50
N ASN A 129 -1.68 20.21 -17.65
CA ASN A 129 -1.18 21.38 -16.92
C ASN A 129 0.35 21.55 -17.00
N GLU A 130 0.93 21.40 -18.19
CA GLU A 130 2.38 21.50 -18.46
C GLU A 130 3.24 20.46 -17.72
N GLN A 131 2.63 19.37 -17.24
CA GLN A 131 3.32 18.22 -16.67
C GLN A 131 3.08 17.01 -17.56
N THR A 132 4.16 16.30 -17.92
CA THR A 132 4.11 15.12 -18.79
C THR A 132 4.16 13.84 -17.95
N PHE A 133 3.16 12.99 -18.12
CA PHE A 133 3.03 11.71 -17.45
C PHE A 133 3.26 10.57 -18.45
N THR A 134 4.36 9.86 -18.26
CA THR A 134 4.78 8.76 -19.13
C THR A 134 4.65 7.42 -18.39
N PHE A 135 3.85 6.49 -18.92
CA PHE A 135 3.65 5.16 -18.36
C PHE A 135 4.25 4.11 -19.30
N ASN A 136 5.36 3.49 -18.91
CA ASN A 136 6.02 2.44 -19.69
C ASN A 136 5.66 1.08 -19.08
N PHE A 137 4.87 0.28 -19.79
CA PHE A 137 4.52 -1.08 -19.40
C PHE A 137 5.45 -2.07 -20.10
N ILE A 138 6.33 -2.72 -19.34
CA ILE A 138 7.22 -3.78 -19.83
C ILE A 138 6.53 -5.13 -19.64
N ILE A 139 6.18 -5.76 -20.75
CA ILE A 139 5.32 -6.95 -20.83
C ILE A 139 6.16 -8.14 -21.27
N TYR A 140 6.16 -9.20 -20.46
CA TYR A 140 6.87 -10.46 -20.73
C TYR A 140 5.98 -11.55 -21.34
N ASP A 141 4.65 -11.34 -21.35
CA ASP A 141 3.68 -12.28 -21.91
C ASP A 141 2.59 -11.50 -22.64
N LYS A 142 2.80 -11.28 -23.95
CA LYS A 142 1.89 -10.50 -24.81
C LYS A 142 0.49 -11.12 -24.87
N SER A 143 0.39 -12.45 -24.80
CA SER A 143 -0.88 -13.18 -24.91
C SER A 143 -1.87 -12.85 -23.78
N LYS A 144 -1.35 -12.33 -22.65
CA LYS A 144 -2.14 -12.02 -21.46
C LYS A 144 -2.49 -10.53 -21.31
N ILE A 145 -2.14 -9.69 -22.28
CA ILE A 145 -2.43 -8.25 -22.22
C ILE A 145 -3.62 -7.89 -23.11
N ASN A 146 -4.67 -7.40 -22.46
CA ASN A 146 -5.78 -6.67 -23.02
C ASN A 146 -5.52 -5.14 -23.00
N ILE A 147 -5.41 -4.54 -24.19
CA ILE A 147 -5.11 -3.11 -24.35
C ILE A 147 -6.18 -2.19 -23.76
N LYS A 148 -7.47 -2.56 -23.85
CA LYS A 148 -8.57 -1.77 -23.26
C LYS A 148 -8.43 -1.66 -21.74
N LYS A 149 -8.06 -2.76 -21.08
CA LYS A 149 -7.77 -2.77 -19.63
C LYS A 149 -6.60 -1.86 -19.30
N LEU A 150 -5.55 -1.88 -20.12
CA LEU A 150 -4.37 -1.04 -19.93
C LEU A 150 -4.72 0.45 -20.01
N ASN A 151 -5.54 0.84 -21.00
CA ASN A 151 -6.06 2.19 -21.13
C ASN A 151 -6.86 2.62 -19.90
N ASN A 152 -7.71 1.74 -19.37
CA ASN A 152 -8.48 1.99 -18.15
C ASN A 152 -7.57 2.21 -16.94
N CYS A 153 -6.51 1.39 -16.78
CA CYS A 153 -5.53 1.60 -15.73
C CYS A 153 -4.86 2.99 -15.88
N VAL A 154 -4.44 3.37 -17.09
CA VAL A 154 -3.81 4.69 -17.35
C VAL A 154 -4.76 5.84 -17.01
N LYS A 155 -6.05 5.76 -17.38
CA LYS A 155 -7.07 6.74 -16.96
C LYS A 155 -7.15 6.88 -15.45
N ALA A 156 -7.23 5.76 -14.74
CA ALA A 156 -7.31 5.75 -13.28
C ALA A 156 -6.04 6.33 -12.63
N MET A 157 -4.87 6.03 -13.20
CA MET A 157 -3.59 6.58 -12.75
C MET A 157 -3.52 8.09 -12.97
N LEU A 158 -3.93 8.59 -14.14
CA LEU A 158 -3.97 10.03 -14.42
C LEU A 158 -4.95 10.77 -13.50
N LEU A 159 -6.13 10.21 -13.23
CA LEU A 159 -7.09 10.79 -12.29
C LEU A 159 -6.50 10.90 -10.89
N PHE A 160 -5.91 9.81 -10.39
CA PHE A 160 -5.22 9.84 -9.10
C PHE A 160 -4.07 10.86 -9.10
N LEU A 161 -3.31 10.99 -10.19
CA LEU A 161 -2.22 11.97 -10.28
C LEU A 161 -2.72 13.41 -10.14
N GLN A 162 -3.83 13.78 -10.80
CA GLN A 162 -4.39 15.12 -10.64
C GLN A 162 -4.83 15.38 -9.19
N VAL A 163 -5.46 14.39 -8.56
CA VAL A 163 -5.88 14.48 -7.17
C VAL A 163 -4.67 14.61 -6.24
N ILE A 164 -3.65 13.76 -6.37
CA ILE A 164 -2.49 13.79 -5.46
C ILE A 164 -1.70 15.08 -5.59
N ILE A 165 -1.56 15.63 -6.80
CA ILE A 165 -0.93 16.93 -7.04
C ILE A 165 -1.65 18.04 -6.26
N ASN A 166 -2.99 18.01 -6.24
CA ASN A 166 -3.77 19.00 -5.50
C ASN A 166 -3.65 18.83 -3.98
N ILE A 167 -3.87 17.62 -3.46
CA ILE A 167 -3.91 17.35 -2.01
C ILE A 167 -2.53 17.31 -1.35
N THR A 168 -1.47 17.52 -2.12
CA THR A 168 -0.09 17.71 -1.65
C THR A 168 0.45 19.10 -1.94
N ASN A 169 -0.39 20.01 -2.47
CA ASN A 169 0.01 21.38 -2.86
C ASN A 169 1.21 21.42 -3.83
N ASN A 170 1.29 20.49 -4.77
CA ASN A 170 2.34 20.44 -5.80
C ASN A 170 1.84 20.94 -7.16
N LYS A 171 0.73 21.69 -7.21
CA LYS A 171 0.26 22.34 -8.45
C LYS A 171 1.32 23.33 -8.94
N LYS A 172 1.68 23.24 -10.23
CA LYS A 172 2.52 24.24 -10.88
C LYS A 172 1.75 25.56 -10.91
N VAL A 173 2.32 26.61 -10.31
CA VAL A 173 1.74 27.96 -10.40
C VAL A 173 2.11 28.49 -11.79
N THR A 174 1.15 28.50 -12.71
CA THR A 174 1.31 29.23 -13.98
C THR A 174 1.34 30.72 -13.65
N THR A 175 2.32 31.42 -14.18
CA THR A 175 2.74 32.80 -13.83
C THR A 175 1.73 33.92 -14.10
N ASN A 176 0.44 33.62 -14.26
CA ASN A 176 -0.57 34.64 -14.57
C ASN A 176 -1.42 35.10 -13.38
N ASN A 177 -1.17 34.62 -12.15
CA ASN A 177 -1.90 35.16 -10.98
C ASN A 177 -1.02 35.30 -9.73
N LYS A 178 -0.65 36.57 -9.50
CA LYS A 178 -0.24 37.22 -8.24
C LYS A 178 0.87 36.58 -7.42
N LYS A 179 2.00 37.32 -7.33
CA LYS A 179 2.82 37.44 -6.12
C LYS A 179 1.90 37.57 -4.91
N VAL A 180 1.72 36.48 -4.16
CA VAL A 180 1.27 36.56 -2.77
C VAL A 180 2.53 36.80 -1.96
N THR A 181 2.87 38.08 -1.79
CA THR A 181 3.81 38.52 -0.76
C THR A 181 3.09 38.39 0.58
N THR A 182 3.40 37.34 1.33
CA THR A 182 3.18 37.30 2.77
C THR A 182 4.54 37.32 3.46
N ASN A 183 4.83 38.45 4.10
CA ASN A 183 5.82 38.68 5.16
C ASN A 183 7.11 37.84 5.12
N ASN A 184 8.15 38.39 4.48
CA ASN A 184 9.59 38.19 4.77
C ASN A 184 10.14 36.79 5.12
N LYS A 185 9.50 35.71 4.67
CA LYS A 185 10.16 34.41 4.48
C LYS A 185 9.95 33.99 3.04
N LYS A 186 11.04 33.91 2.27
CA LYS A 186 11.08 33.32 0.93
C LYS A 186 10.77 31.82 1.07
N VAL A 187 9.49 31.46 1.19
CA VAL A 187 9.04 30.07 1.15
C VAL A 187 9.17 29.65 -0.31
N THR A 188 10.34 29.13 -0.68
CA THR A 188 10.47 28.38 -1.93
C THR A 188 9.57 27.16 -1.79
N THR A 189 8.37 27.20 -2.36
CA THR A 189 7.54 26.00 -2.51
C THR A 189 8.29 25.06 -3.44
N ASN A 190 9.01 24.10 -2.87
CA ASN A 190 9.73 23.11 -3.65
C ASN A 190 8.70 22.17 -4.27
N ILE A 191 8.25 22.51 -5.48
CA ILE A 191 7.27 21.76 -6.26
C ILE A 191 7.97 20.48 -6.75
N CYS A 192 7.54 19.34 -6.21
CA CYS A 192 8.02 18.05 -6.65
C CYS A 192 7.36 17.67 -7.98
N ASN A 193 8.12 17.03 -8.87
CA ASN A 193 7.64 16.53 -10.15
C ASN A 193 7.07 17.66 -11.03
N SER A 194 7.74 18.82 -11.05
CA SER A 194 7.32 20.02 -11.79
C SER A 194 7.18 19.79 -13.30
N ASN A 195 7.87 18.79 -13.85
CA ASN A 195 7.81 18.39 -15.26
C ASN A 195 6.91 17.16 -15.49
N GLY A 196 6.34 16.59 -14.42
CA GLY A 196 5.55 15.36 -14.44
C GLY A 196 6.32 14.12 -13.96
N LEU A 197 5.84 12.94 -14.33
CA LEU A 197 6.32 11.64 -13.84
C LEU A 197 6.58 10.66 -14.97
N GLN A 198 7.66 9.90 -14.85
CA GLN A 198 7.92 8.71 -15.65
C GLN A 198 7.80 7.45 -14.78
N LEU A 199 6.92 6.54 -15.19
CA LEU A 199 6.72 5.25 -14.56
C LEU A 199 7.25 4.14 -15.46
N ASN A 200 8.04 3.23 -14.89
CA ASN A 200 8.51 2.02 -15.56
C ASN A 200 7.95 0.82 -14.79
N ILE A 201 6.97 0.13 -15.39
CA ILE A 201 6.18 -0.93 -14.76
C ILE A 201 6.57 -2.26 -15.41
N PHE A 202 7.43 -3.00 -14.74
CA PHE A 202 7.81 -4.36 -15.12
C PHE A 202 6.71 -5.32 -14.68
N MET A 203 5.98 -5.86 -15.65
CA MET A 203 4.84 -6.76 -15.45
C MET A 203 5.30 -8.20 -15.13
N THR A 204 6.27 -8.33 -14.22
CA THR A 204 6.79 -9.62 -13.77
C THR A 204 5.71 -10.39 -13.00
N HIS A 205 5.85 -11.71 -12.95
CA HIS A 205 4.86 -12.60 -12.34
C HIS A 205 5.04 -12.80 -10.82
N PHE A 206 6.06 -12.19 -10.21
CA PHE A 206 6.37 -12.37 -8.79
C PHE A 206 5.27 -11.80 -7.88
N VAL A 207 5.07 -12.46 -6.73
CA VAL A 207 4.05 -12.13 -5.73
C VAL A 207 4.71 -12.04 -4.35
N LYS A 208 4.34 -11.04 -3.53
CA LYS A 208 4.75 -10.95 -2.12
C LYS A 208 4.25 -12.18 -1.35
N LYS A 209 5.18 -12.96 -0.81
CA LYS A 209 4.85 -14.15 -0.01
C LYS A 209 5.78 -14.27 1.19
N PHE A 210 5.22 -14.81 2.28
CA PHE A 210 5.95 -15.34 3.41
C PHE A 210 6.22 -16.83 3.24
N GLU A 211 7.43 -17.25 3.61
CA GLU A 211 7.80 -18.66 3.70
C GLU A 211 7.47 -19.18 5.11
N LEU A 212 6.40 -19.98 5.24
CA LEU A 212 5.84 -20.41 6.55
C LEU A 212 6.76 -21.27 7.42
N TYR A 213 7.83 -21.83 6.85
CA TYR A 213 8.66 -22.86 7.50
C TYR A 213 10.14 -22.54 7.42
N THR A 214 10.50 -21.26 7.32
CA THR A 214 11.91 -20.87 7.25
C THR A 214 12.27 -19.94 8.39
N ASN A 215 13.52 -20.05 8.83
CA ASN A 215 14.13 -19.10 9.77
C ASN A 215 14.72 -17.89 9.02
N LYS A 216 14.32 -17.65 7.77
CA LYS A 216 14.86 -16.53 6.98
C LYS A 216 14.29 -15.23 7.50
N VAL A 217 15.18 -14.28 7.76
CA VAL A 217 14.82 -12.90 8.08
C VAL A 217 14.13 -12.26 6.87
N LEU A 218 13.02 -11.59 7.12
CA LEU A 218 12.17 -11.00 6.09
C LEU A 218 12.88 -9.83 5.39
N GLY A 219 12.82 -9.78 4.06
CA GLY A 219 13.52 -8.78 3.24
C GLY A 219 12.72 -8.33 2.01
N ALA A 220 13.42 -7.75 1.02
CA ALA A 220 12.82 -7.14 -0.17
C ALA A 220 11.93 -8.11 -0.97
N ILE A 221 12.31 -9.38 -1.12
CA ILE A 221 11.47 -10.39 -1.79
C ILE A 221 10.09 -10.53 -1.14
N ASN A 222 10.01 -10.34 0.17
CA ASN A 222 8.77 -10.50 0.92
C ASN A 222 7.87 -9.28 0.82
N ILE A 223 8.41 -8.06 0.88
CA ILE A 223 7.61 -6.84 1.15
C ILE A 223 7.71 -5.73 0.11
N ASN A 224 8.77 -5.65 -0.70
CA ASN A 224 8.96 -4.54 -1.63
C ASN A 224 8.40 -4.88 -3.03
N SER A 225 7.88 -3.89 -3.74
CA SER A 225 7.37 -4.05 -5.12
C SER A 225 7.70 -2.88 -6.04
N GLY A 226 8.28 -1.81 -5.49
CA GLY A 226 8.66 -0.62 -6.22
C GLY A 226 9.80 0.10 -5.54
N LEU A 227 10.28 1.14 -6.20
CA LEU A 227 11.17 2.15 -5.66
C LEU A 227 11.00 3.45 -6.44
N THR A 228 11.34 4.56 -5.80
CA THR A 228 11.27 5.90 -6.37
C THR A 228 12.34 6.80 -5.76
N TYR A 229 12.66 7.87 -6.47
CA TYR A 229 13.49 8.94 -5.93
C TYR A 229 12.59 10.11 -5.50
N PRO A 230 12.61 10.51 -4.23
CA PRO A 230 11.74 11.59 -3.75
C PRO A 230 12.02 12.92 -4.46
N CYS A 231 10.95 13.59 -4.89
CA CYS A 231 10.94 15.00 -5.30
C CYS A 231 11.96 15.42 -6.37
N LEU A 232 12.08 14.64 -7.45
CA LEU A 232 12.79 15.07 -8.64
C LEU A 232 11.98 16.11 -9.44
N LYS A 233 12.63 16.85 -10.36
CA LYS A 233 11.92 17.72 -11.34
C LYS A 233 11.03 16.89 -12.26
N THR A 234 11.56 15.79 -12.78
CA THR A 234 10.81 14.72 -13.45
C THR A 234 10.90 13.50 -12.56
N GLY A 235 9.81 13.16 -11.85
CA GLY A 235 9.81 12.01 -10.95
C GLY A 235 9.98 10.71 -11.71
N LYS A 236 10.63 9.73 -11.09
CA LYS A 236 10.93 8.42 -11.67
C LYS A 236 10.49 7.34 -10.71
N ILE A 237 9.50 6.56 -11.12
CA ILE A 237 8.94 5.45 -10.34
C ILE A 237 9.21 4.15 -11.08
N TYR A 238 9.63 3.13 -10.35
CA TYR A 238 9.87 1.79 -10.87
C TYR A 238 9.02 0.80 -10.09
N ILE A 239 8.18 0.05 -10.79
CA ILE A 239 7.33 -0.98 -10.19
C ILE A 239 7.69 -2.29 -10.84
N TYR A 240 8.04 -3.30 -10.05
CA TYR A 240 8.59 -4.55 -10.59
C TYR A 240 7.75 -5.78 -10.30
N ARG A 241 6.52 -5.63 -9.79
CA ARG A 241 5.55 -6.73 -9.62
C ARG A 241 4.18 -6.32 -10.13
N LYS A 242 3.59 -7.13 -11.03
CA LYS A 242 2.24 -6.87 -11.56
C LYS A 242 1.12 -7.05 -10.53
N HIS A 243 1.36 -7.87 -9.51
CA HIS A 243 0.34 -8.37 -8.58
C HIS A 243 -0.43 -7.26 -7.87
N GLU A 244 0.23 -6.17 -7.47
CA GLU A 244 -0.36 -5.09 -6.67
C GLU A 244 0.05 -3.71 -7.21
N PHE A 245 0.33 -3.65 -8.52
CA PHE A 245 1.01 -2.52 -9.14
C PHE A 245 0.31 -1.19 -8.90
N PHE A 246 -1.03 -1.16 -8.82
CA PHE A 246 -1.78 0.09 -8.65
C PHE A 246 -1.64 0.66 -7.23
N LYS A 247 -1.66 -0.20 -6.20
CA LYS A 247 -1.38 0.23 -4.82
C LYS A 247 0.06 0.70 -4.67
N VAL A 248 1.00 -0.02 -5.27
CA VAL A 248 2.43 0.36 -5.26
C VAL A 248 2.63 1.67 -6.01
N PHE A 249 1.93 1.88 -7.12
CA PHE A 249 1.94 3.15 -7.82
C PHE A 249 1.49 4.30 -6.90
N ILE A 250 0.40 4.14 -6.15
CA ILE A 250 -0.03 5.14 -5.16
C ILE A 250 1.09 5.36 -4.12
N HIS A 251 1.64 4.28 -3.56
CA HIS A 251 2.72 4.31 -2.57
C HIS A 251 3.97 5.09 -3.07
N GLU A 252 4.54 4.70 -4.20
CA GLU A 252 5.72 5.36 -4.78
C GLU A 252 5.42 6.82 -5.20
N THR A 253 4.18 7.10 -5.59
CA THR A 253 3.76 8.46 -5.92
C THR A 253 3.74 9.36 -4.69
N LEU A 254 3.31 8.86 -3.53
CA LEU A 254 3.33 9.60 -2.27
C LEU A 254 4.76 10.01 -1.88
N HIS A 255 5.73 9.09 -1.99
CA HIS A 255 7.16 9.41 -1.83
C HIS A 255 7.63 10.43 -2.88
N SER A 256 7.28 10.23 -4.16
CA SER A 256 7.66 11.15 -5.25
C SER A 256 7.17 12.58 -4.99
N TYR A 257 6.02 12.76 -4.32
CA TYR A 257 5.45 14.06 -3.95
C TYR A 257 5.78 14.53 -2.52
N ASN A 258 6.74 13.90 -1.85
CA ASN A 258 7.28 14.30 -0.53
C ASN A 258 6.26 14.25 0.62
N VAL A 259 5.30 13.32 0.60
CA VAL A 259 4.32 13.17 1.68
C VAL A 259 4.99 12.85 3.03
N ASP A 260 6.06 12.05 2.99
CA ASP A 260 6.81 11.52 4.13
C ASP A 260 8.17 12.22 4.35
N LYS A 261 8.42 13.34 3.66
CA LYS A 261 9.73 14.04 3.60
C LYS A 261 10.42 14.20 4.96
N LEU A 262 9.66 14.56 6.01
CA LEU A 262 10.22 14.83 7.34
C LEU A 262 10.76 13.58 8.05
N LEU A 263 10.46 12.39 7.56
CA LEU A 263 10.97 11.12 8.07
C LEU A 263 12.18 10.58 7.28
N HIS A 264 12.71 11.35 6.33
CA HIS A 264 13.96 11.02 5.62
C HIS A 264 15.21 11.57 6.32
N THR A 265 15.05 12.48 7.28
CA THR A 265 16.17 13.01 8.08
C THR A 265 16.55 12.06 9.20
N ASN A 266 17.83 12.03 9.60
CA ASN A 266 18.26 11.22 10.73
C ASN A 266 17.62 11.71 12.04
N TYR A 267 16.86 10.84 12.69
CA TYR A 267 16.23 11.07 13.99
C TYR A 267 16.67 10.06 15.07
N ASP A 268 17.78 9.35 14.87
CA ASP A 268 18.32 8.39 15.86
C ASP A 268 18.62 9.05 17.21
N SER A 269 19.01 10.33 17.22
CA SER A 269 19.29 11.08 18.44
C SER A 269 18.03 11.55 19.16
N ASN A 270 16.85 11.51 18.53
CA ASN A 270 15.61 11.99 19.12
C ASN A 270 15.16 11.10 20.30
N SER A 271 14.92 11.71 21.46
CA SER A 271 14.57 10.99 22.70
C SER A 271 13.23 10.24 22.61
N ASN A 272 12.23 10.81 21.92
CA ASN A 272 10.93 10.17 21.72
C ASN A 272 11.04 8.96 20.78
N PHE A 273 11.87 9.06 19.74
CA PHE A 273 12.16 7.91 18.87
C PHE A 273 12.89 6.80 19.63
N LYS A 274 13.94 7.12 20.40
CA LYS A 274 14.64 6.14 21.25
C LYS A 274 13.67 5.45 22.21
N THR A 275 12.81 6.22 22.87
CA THR A 275 11.79 5.69 23.79
C THR A 275 10.76 4.81 23.08
N LEU A 276 10.35 5.18 21.86
CA LEU A 276 9.48 4.34 21.02
C LEU A 276 10.15 3.00 20.71
N ILE A 277 11.39 3.01 20.24
CA ILE A 277 12.09 1.79 19.84
C ILE A 277 12.43 0.91 21.04
N GLN A 278 12.83 1.50 22.17
CA GLN A 278 13.04 0.82 23.46
C GLN A 278 11.75 0.28 24.10
N THR A 279 10.58 0.52 23.50
CA THR A 279 9.34 -0.15 23.89
C THR A 279 9.27 -1.57 23.32
N PHE A 280 10.08 -1.89 22.31
CA PHE A 280 10.01 -3.14 21.57
C PHE A 280 11.30 -3.95 21.71
N ASN A 281 11.16 -5.27 21.72
CA ASN A 281 12.25 -6.23 21.77
C ASN A 281 12.88 -6.45 20.38
N ILE A 282 13.55 -5.42 19.87
CA ILE A 282 14.15 -5.37 18.52
C ILE A 282 15.68 -5.54 18.61
N ALA A 283 16.25 -6.31 17.69
CA ALA A 283 17.70 -6.46 17.58
C ALA A 283 18.39 -5.09 17.33
N PRO A 284 19.53 -4.78 17.98
CA PRO A 284 20.22 -3.51 17.81
C PRO A 284 20.56 -3.17 16.35
N SER A 285 20.86 -4.17 15.52
CA SER A 285 21.14 -3.99 14.09
C SER A 285 19.92 -3.54 13.27
N ALA A 286 18.71 -3.73 13.80
CA ALA A 286 17.44 -3.39 13.18
C ALA A 286 16.75 -2.18 13.84
N SER A 287 17.33 -1.62 14.91
CA SER A 287 16.70 -0.57 15.73
C SER A 287 17.03 0.86 15.30
N ILE A 288 17.85 1.05 14.26
CA ILE A 288 18.23 2.37 13.73
C ILE A 288 17.19 2.89 12.73
N TYR A 289 17.10 4.22 12.57
CA TYR A 289 16.05 4.86 11.78
C TYR A 289 16.00 4.39 10.32
N THR A 290 17.18 4.20 9.69
CA THR A 290 17.27 3.72 8.31
C THR A 290 16.86 2.26 8.15
N LYS A 291 16.76 1.48 9.22
CA LYS A 291 16.31 0.08 9.18
C LYS A 291 14.83 -0.01 9.49
N ILE A 292 14.36 0.70 10.52
CA ILE A 292 12.94 0.78 10.83
C ILE A 292 12.15 1.42 9.67
N GLY A 293 12.63 2.55 9.13
CA GLY A 293 12.00 3.23 7.99
C GLY A 293 10.56 3.70 8.30
N LEU A 294 10.36 4.52 9.34
CA LEU A 294 9.01 5.01 9.73
C LEU A 294 8.31 5.80 8.61
N ASN A 295 9.07 6.32 7.65
CA ASN A 295 8.54 6.95 6.44
C ASN A 295 7.61 5.97 5.68
N GLU A 296 7.98 4.68 5.62
CA GLU A 296 7.17 3.63 5.00
C GLU A 296 5.82 3.42 5.71
N ALA A 297 5.77 3.57 7.03
CA ALA A 297 4.53 3.43 7.79
C ALA A 297 3.52 4.53 7.43
N ILE A 298 3.99 5.77 7.24
CA ILE A 298 3.15 6.91 6.85
C ILE A 298 2.73 6.80 5.38
N THR A 299 3.66 6.45 4.50
CA THR A 299 3.34 6.23 3.09
C THR A 299 2.33 5.10 2.92
N GLU A 300 2.53 3.98 3.61
CA GLU A 300 1.62 2.84 3.53
C GLU A 300 0.25 3.12 4.20
N PHE A 301 0.21 3.95 5.26
CA PHE A 301 -1.04 4.46 5.83
C PHE A 301 -1.88 5.22 4.80
N TRP A 302 -1.27 6.17 4.08
CA TRP A 302 -1.96 6.92 3.03
C TRP A 302 -2.28 6.08 1.81
N ALA A 303 -1.35 5.23 1.36
CA ALA A 303 -1.56 4.33 0.23
C ALA A 303 -2.75 3.42 0.49
N PHE A 304 -2.88 2.89 1.72
CA PHE A 304 -4.03 2.09 2.14
C PHE A 304 -5.36 2.85 2.05
N ILE A 305 -5.43 4.05 2.65
CA ILE A 305 -6.66 4.87 2.66
C ILE A 305 -7.06 5.22 1.22
N ILE A 306 -6.13 5.74 0.43
CA ILE A 306 -6.37 6.18 -0.95
C ILE A 306 -6.73 5.00 -1.85
N HIS A 307 -6.01 3.88 -1.76
CA HIS A 307 -6.29 2.70 -2.57
C HIS A 307 -7.70 2.14 -2.30
N THR A 308 -8.09 2.05 -1.02
CA THR A 308 -9.45 1.65 -0.62
C THR A 308 -10.47 2.65 -1.13
N PHE A 309 -10.16 3.96 -1.03
CA PHE A 309 -11.03 5.03 -1.52
C PHE A 309 -11.25 4.94 -3.03
N VAL A 310 -10.20 4.80 -3.84
CA VAL A 310 -10.29 4.70 -5.31
C VAL A 310 -11.20 3.54 -5.72
N TYR A 311 -11.03 2.38 -5.08
CA TYR A 311 -11.93 1.25 -5.32
C TYR A 311 -13.39 1.59 -4.98
N CYS A 312 -13.64 2.21 -3.84
CA CYS A 312 -15.00 2.55 -3.41
C CYS A 312 -15.62 3.63 -4.30
N TYR A 313 -14.84 4.63 -4.72
CA TYR A 313 -15.25 5.68 -5.65
C TYR A 313 -15.74 5.08 -6.97
N ASN A 314 -15.00 4.14 -7.54
CA ASN A 314 -15.34 3.49 -8.82
C ASN A 314 -16.54 2.54 -8.72
N ASN A 315 -16.95 2.15 -7.52
CA ASN A 315 -18.01 1.18 -7.28
C ASN A 315 -19.20 1.79 -6.52
N SER A 316 -19.32 3.12 -6.49
CA SER A 316 -20.37 3.82 -5.74
C SER A 316 -20.97 4.98 -6.52
N ALA A 317 -22.30 5.01 -6.63
CA ALA A 317 -23.01 6.05 -7.38
C ALA A 317 -22.92 7.45 -6.74
N ASN A 318 -22.71 7.53 -5.42
CA ASN A 318 -22.64 8.79 -4.68
C ASN A 318 -21.82 8.63 -3.38
N PHE A 319 -21.56 9.75 -2.71
CA PHE A 319 -20.75 9.78 -1.49
C PHE A 319 -21.31 8.93 -0.34
N VAL A 320 -22.64 8.86 -0.18
CA VAL A 320 -23.26 8.04 0.87
C VAL A 320 -22.92 6.56 0.66
N LYS A 321 -23.11 6.05 -0.57
CA LYS A 321 -22.74 4.67 -0.93
C LYS A 321 -21.24 4.42 -0.86
N LEU A 322 -20.43 5.41 -1.22
CA LEU A 322 -18.99 5.34 -1.07
C LEU A 322 -18.59 5.11 0.38
N ILE A 323 -19.13 5.88 1.32
CA ILE A 323 -18.79 5.77 2.74
C ILE A 323 -19.24 4.42 3.33
N GLU A 324 -20.45 3.95 2.99
CA GLU A 324 -20.92 2.61 3.39
C GLU A 324 -19.97 1.51 2.90
N LEU A 325 -19.54 1.60 1.64
CA LEU A 325 -18.62 0.64 1.03
C LEU A 325 -17.22 0.73 1.64
N PHE A 326 -16.72 1.95 1.81
CA PHE A 326 -15.41 2.24 2.38
C PHE A 326 -15.30 1.69 3.79
N GLU A 327 -16.26 1.97 4.67
CA GLU A 327 -16.26 1.46 6.05
C GLU A 327 -16.21 -0.06 6.09
N ARG A 328 -16.95 -0.72 5.19
CA ARG A 328 -16.99 -2.18 5.07
C ARG A 328 -15.63 -2.76 4.67
N PHE A 329 -14.94 -2.17 3.68
CA PHE A 329 -13.61 -2.62 3.27
C PHE A 329 -12.53 -2.25 4.29
N TYR A 330 -12.62 -1.07 4.88
CA TYR A 330 -11.70 -0.57 5.89
C TYR A 330 -11.62 -1.51 7.10
N LYS A 331 -12.77 -1.91 7.65
CA LYS A 331 -12.81 -2.83 8.80
C LYS A 331 -12.16 -4.18 8.50
N ILE A 332 -12.33 -4.68 7.27
CA ILE A 332 -11.70 -5.94 6.87
C ILE A 332 -10.19 -5.77 6.72
N GLU A 333 -9.74 -4.66 6.14
CA GLU A 333 -8.32 -4.34 6.00
C GLU A 333 -7.61 -4.11 7.34
N VAL A 334 -8.27 -3.48 8.32
CA VAL A 334 -7.75 -3.38 9.70
C VAL A 334 -7.61 -4.77 10.31
N ASN A 335 -8.62 -5.63 10.16
CA ASN A 335 -8.55 -7.02 10.62
C ASN A 335 -7.40 -7.79 9.95
N HIS A 336 -7.24 -7.62 8.64
CA HIS A 336 -6.15 -8.20 7.87
C HIS A 336 -4.80 -7.69 8.36
N SER A 337 -4.65 -6.39 8.59
CA SER A 337 -3.39 -5.77 9.01
C SER A 337 -2.91 -6.31 10.36
N PHE A 338 -3.79 -6.43 11.36
CA PHE A 338 -3.44 -7.11 12.63
C PHE A 338 -3.15 -8.61 12.46
N PHE A 339 -3.79 -9.28 11.49
CA PHE A 339 -3.44 -10.65 11.13
C PHE A 339 -2.04 -10.73 10.50
N GLN A 340 -1.61 -9.71 9.75
CA GLN A 340 -0.22 -9.60 9.26
C GLN A 340 0.77 -9.34 10.40
N VAL A 341 0.41 -8.51 11.40
CA VAL A 341 1.24 -8.33 12.60
C VAL A 341 1.49 -9.67 13.30
N ALA A 342 0.43 -10.45 13.51
CA ALA A 342 0.56 -11.78 14.10
C ALA A 342 1.52 -12.70 13.31
N LYS A 343 1.50 -12.63 11.97
CA LYS A 343 2.42 -13.40 11.12
C LYS A 343 3.87 -13.02 11.34
N ILE A 344 4.19 -11.73 11.27
CA ILE A 344 5.59 -11.29 11.37
C ILE A 344 6.18 -11.54 12.76
N LEU A 345 5.36 -11.44 13.81
CA LEU A 345 5.77 -11.81 15.16
C LEU A 345 6.00 -13.32 15.25
N HIS A 346 5.10 -14.14 14.69
CA HIS A 346 5.27 -15.60 14.68
C HIS A 346 6.53 -16.04 13.93
N VAL A 347 6.83 -15.44 12.77
CA VAL A 347 8.08 -15.71 12.01
C VAL A 347 9.31 -15.35 12.84
N ASN A 348 9.24 -14.26 13.60
CA ASN A 348 10.28 -13.87 14.56
C ASN A 348 10.22 -14.66 15.87
N LYS A 349 9.40 -15.71 15.97
CA LYS A 349 9.22 -16.55 17.18
C LYS A 349 8.87 -15.74 18.43
N LEU A 350 8.11 -14.67 18.23
CA LEU A 350 7.59 -13.80 19.29
C LEU A 350 6.07 -13.85 19.33
N ASN A 351 5.52 -13.69 20.53
CA ASN A 351 4.17 -13.19 20.74
C ASN A 351 4.21 -11.69 21.07
N TYR A 352 3.05 -11.04 21.21
CA TYR A 352 3.02 -9.59 21.39
C TYR A 352 3.54 -9.13 22.77
N ALA A 353 3.32 -9.91 23.83
CA ALA A 353 3.85 -9.58 25.16
C ALA A 353 5.38 -9.68 25.18
N GLU A 354 5.95 -10.73 24.58
CA GLU A 354 7.40 -10.88 24.40
C GLU A 354 7.97 -9.75 23.53
N PHE A 355 7.24 -9.32 22.50
CA PHE A 355 7.65 -8.20 21.66
C PHE A 355 7.65 -6.86 22.40
N LEU A 356 6.79 -6.66 23.40
CA LEU A 356 6.75 -5.46 24.25
C LEU A 356 7.67 -5.54 25.48
N THR A 357 8.38 -6.66 25.68
CA THR A 357 9.23 -6.86 26.86
C THR A 357 10.71 -6.72 26.48
N THR A 358 11.36 -5.66 26.95
CA THR A 358 12.79 -5.40 26.68
C THR A 358 13.75 -6.04 27.68
N ILE A 359 13.24 -6.77 28.67
CA ILE A 359 14.06 -7.53 29.60
C ILE A 359 14.61 -8.77 28.88
N THR A 360 15.81 -8.63 28.33
CA THR A 360 16.53 -9.73 27.67
C THR A 360 17.24 -10.57 28.72
N LYS A 361 16.78 -11.81 28.94
CA LYS A 361 17.64 -12.85 29.52
C LYS A 361 18.60 -13.35 28.44
N ASN A 362 19.79 -13.84 28.80
CA ASN A 362 20.71 -14.46 27.83
C ASN A 362 19.96 -15.50 26.98
N GLY A 363 20.02 -15.36 25.64
CA GLY A 363 19.31 -16.21 24.69
C GLY A 363 17.88 -15.78 24.33
N SER A 364 17.40 -14.61 24.76
CA SER A 364 16.09 -14.08 24.36
C SER A 364 16.00 -13.87 22.86
N VAL A 365 14.88 -14.30 22.26
CA VAL A 365 14.57 -14.05 20.86
C VAL A 365 14.31 -12.55 20.65
N LEU A 366 14.95 -11.95 19.65
CA LEU A 366 14.79 -10.54 19.28
C LEU A 366 14.11 -10.44 17.91
N TYR A 367 13.28 -9.42 17.71
CA TYR A 367 12.73 -9.11 16.41
C TYR A 367 13.84 -8.63 15.47
N ASN A 368 13.86 -9.14 14.23
CA ASN A 368 14.84 -8.75 13.23
C ASN A 368 14.21 -8.66 11.82
N GLU A 369 14.77 -7.78 10.99
CA GLU A 369 14.34 -7.55 9.61
C GLU A 369 15.49 -7.11 8.71
N LYS A 370 15.39 -7.38 7.40
CA LYS A 370 16.32 -6.89 6.37
C LYS A 370 15.73 -5.77 5.49
N SER A 371 14.42 -5.52 5.62
CA SER A 371 13.68 -4.43 4.98
C SER A 371 12.74 -3.81 6.03
N HIS A 372 12.02 -2.74 5.72
CA HIS A 372 11.16 -1.96 6.64
C HIS A 372 9.84 -2.67 7.04
N VAL A 373 9.89 -3.97 7.31
CA VAL A 373 8.72 -4.84 7.51
C VAL A 373 7.87 -4.37 8.69
N LEU A 374 8.51 -3.96 9.79
CA LEU A 374 7.85 -3.44 10.97
C LEU A 374 7.08 -2.16 10.66
N SER A 375 7.61 -1.27 9.82
CA SER A 375 6.91 -0.06 9.39
C SER A 375 5.73 -0.36 8.47
N TYR A 376 5.94 -1.16 7.42
CA TYR A 376 4.88 -1.56 6.48
C TYR A 376 3.71 -2.28 7.15
N ILE A 377 3.98 -3.05 8.21
CA ILE A 377 2.98 -3.95 8.80
C ILE A 377 2.55 -3.47 10.18
N PHE A 378 3.47 -3.33 11.15
CA PHE A 378 3.12 -3.04 12.53
C PHE A 378 2.75 -1.58 12.75
N PHE A 379 3.67 -0.64 12.49
CA PHE A 379 3.39 0.78 12.72
C PHE A 379 2.24 1.29 11.87
N LYS A 380 2.16 0.88 10.60
CA LYS A 380 0.98 1.14 9.75
C LYS A 380 -0.32 0.61 10.37
N SER A 381 -0.33 -0.61 10.94
CA SER A 381 -1.52 -1.16 11.60
C SER A 381 -2.01 -0.30 12.76
N LEU A 382 -1.07 0.24 13.55
CA LEU A 382 -1.41 1.14 14.66
C LEU A 382 -2.05 2.45 14.16
N LEU A 383 -1.51 3.03 13.08
CA LEU A 383 -2.03 4.26 12.47
C LEU A 383 -3.44 4.07 11.91
N ILE A 384 -3.67 3.00 11.13
CA ILE A 384 -5.00 2.76 10.52
C ILE A 384 -6.05 2.40 11.59
N TYR A 385 -5.67 1.67 12.64
CA TYR A 385 -6.62 1.36 13.71
C TYR A 385 -7.04 2.63 14.47
N ASN A 386 -6.15 3.61 14.56
CA ASN A 386 -6.38 4.89 15.24
C ASN A 386 -6.61 6.06 14.27
N VAL A 387 -7.12 5.80 13.06
CA VAL A 387 -7.19 6.81 11.98
C VAL A 387 -7.85 8.12 12.37
N GLU A 388 -8.95 8.09 13.14
CA GLU A 388 -9.63 9.32 13.57
C GLU A 388 -8.70 10.17 14.45
N LYS A 389 -7.99 9.55 15.39
CA LYS A 389 -7.01 10.24 16.23
C LYS A 389 -5.84 10.76 15.42
N VAL A 390 -5.37 10.00 14.43
CA VAL A 390 -4.30 10.42 13.51
C VAL A 390 -4.74 11.63 12.70
N VAL A 391 -5.97 11.63 12.17
CA VAL A 391 -6.50 12.76 11.40
C VAL A 391 -6.65 14.02 12.27
N ILE A 392 -7.02 13.86 13.54
CA ILE A 392 -7.11 14.98 14.51
C ILE A 392 -5.73 15.47 14.97
N SER A 393 -4.71 14.62 14.91
CA SER A 393 -3.42 14.85 15.60
C SER A 393 -2.53 15.97 15.05
N ASN A 394 -2.98 16.80 14.10
CA ASN A 394 -2.16 17.83 13.44
C ASN A 394 -0.84 17.34 12.79
N ILE A 395 -0.58 16.03 12.78
CA ILE A 395 0.54 15.40 12.07
C ILE A 395 0.53 15.81 10.60
N PHE A 396 -0.65 15.92 10.02
CA PHE A 396 -0.88 16.40 8.68
C PHE A 396 -1.50 17.79 8.71
N ASN A 397 -1.27 18.57 7.67
CA ASN A 397 -1.74 19.95 7.60
C ASN A 397 -3.16 20.00 7.02
N PHE A 398 -4.15 19.70 7.87
CA PHE A 398 -5.56 19.89 7.57
C PHE A 398 -6.01 21.25 8.11
N ARG A 399 -6.16 22.26 7.24
CA ARG A 399 -6.73 23.54 7.68
C ARG A 399 -8.25 23.45 7.66
N CYS A 400 -8.86 23.26 8.82
CA CYS A 400 -10.30 23.39 8.99
C CYS A 400 -10.59 24.79 9.53
N ASP A 401 -11.11 25.68 8.67
CA ASP A 401 -11.55 27.00 9.13
C ASP A 401 -12.95 26.84 9.76
N THR A 402 -12.99 26.70 11.09
CA THR A 402 -14.22 26.43 11.85
C THR A 402 -15.21 27.59 11.82
N LEU A 403 -14.75 28.79 11.46
CA LEU A 403 -15.56 30.01 11.49
C LEU A 403 -16.34 30.30 10.19
N LYS A 404 -16.11 29.55 9.09
CA LYS A 404 -16.75 29.86 7.79
C LYS A 404 -17.35 28.67 7.02
N HIS A 405 -17.38 27.46 7.58
CA HIS A 405 -17.91 26.26 6.89
C HIS A 405 -17.36 26.03 5.46
N GLN A 406 -16.27 26.68 5.07
CA GLN A 406 -15.80 26.69 3.69
C GLN A 406 -14.29 26.40 3.65
N THR A 407 -14.01 25.27 3.01
CA THR A 407 -12.71 24.77 2.54
C THR A 407 -11.77 24.20 3.61
N LEU A 408 -11.92 22.89 3.87
CA LEU A 408 -10.81 22.07 4.32
C LEU A 408 -9.74 22.06 3.22
N LYS A 409 -8.65 22.82 3.38
CA LYS A 409 -7.48 22.63 2.54
C LYS A 409 -6.82 21.33 2.97
N LEU A 410 -6.88 20.32 2.10
CA LEU A 410 -6.30 19.01 2.34
C LEU A 410 -4.83 19.04 1.93
N ASP A 411 -3.92 19.02 2.91
CA ASP A 411 -2.50 18.76 2.69
C ASP A 411 -2.08 17.54 3.50
N ILE A 412 -1.86 16.42 2.81
CA ILE A 412 -1.52 15.15 3.45
C ILE A 412 -0.02 15.03 3.78
N LYS A 413 0.80 16.04 3.47
CA LYS A 413 2.21 16.08 3.89
C LYS A 413 2.31 16.22 5.40
N ILE A 414 3.34 15.60 5.99
CA ILE A 414 3.65 15.79 7.41
C ILE A 414 3.93 17.28 7.66
N ASN A 415 3.28 17.83 8.68
CA ASN A 415 3.37 19.22 9.07
C ASN A 415 4.76 19.51 9.70
N PRO A 416 5.48 20.55 9.26
CA PRO A 416 6.86 20.82 9.67
C PRO A 416 7.07 21.29 11.12
N TYR A 417 6.01 21.65 11.85
CA TYR A 417 6.13 22.18 13.22
C TYR A 417 6.19 21.05 14.28
N ASN A 418 7.33 20.33 14.35
CA ASN A 418 7.68 19.29 15.34
C ASN A 418 6.73 18.07 15.44
N GLN A 419 5.98 17.79 14.37
CA GLN A 419 4.96 16.73 14.39
C GLN A 419 5.53 15.31 14.31
N ILE A 420 6.79 15.14 13.93
CA ILE A 420 7.45 13.83 13.94
C ILE A 420 7.62 13.29 15.37
N GLU A 421 7.80 14.17 16.36
CA GLU A 421 7.88 13.76 17.77
C GLU A 421 6.53 13.25 18.28
N GLN A 422 5.47 13.96 17.90
CA GLN A 422 4.11 13.55 18.20
C GLN A 422 3.76 12.21 17.56
N LEU A 423 4.23 11.95 16.33
CA LEU A 423 4.11 10.64 15.70
C LEU A 423 4.78 9.54 16.55
N PHE A 424 5.99 9.76 17.06
CA PHE A 424 6.68 8.76 17.89
C PHE A 424 5.91 8.46 19.18
N ILE A 425 5.44 9.51 19.87
CA ILE A 425 4.63 9.39 21.09
C ILE A 425 3.33 8.63 20.80
N MET A 426 2.65 8.96 19.69
CA MET A 426 1.41 8.30 19.30
C MET A 426 1.61 6.82 18.98
N LEU A 427 2.63 6.46 18.18
CA LEU A 427 2.93 5.07 17.86
C LEU A 427 3.21 4.26 19.13
N ARG A 428 3.98 4.83 20.07
CA ARG A 428 4.25 4.19 21.36
C ARG A 428 2.95 3.98 22.14
N ASN A 429 2.17 5.05 22.35
CA ASN A 429 0.95 4.99 23.13
C ASN A 429 -0.07 4.02 22.53
N TYR A 430 -0.22 4.02 21.20
CA TYR A 430 -1.13 3.09 20.51
C TYR A 430 -0.71 1.64 20.71
N SER A 431 0.59 1.34 20.65
CA SER A 431 1.11 -0.01 20.87
C SER A 431 0.80 -0.56 22.27
N LEU A 432 0.73 0.31 23.28
CA LEU A 432 0.53 -0.07 24.69
C LEU A 432 -0.93 -0.15 25.12
N THR A 433 -1.88 0.16 24.23
CA THR A 433 -3.31 0.10 24.56
C THR A 433 -3.81 -1.34 24.75
N HIS A 434 -4.70 -1.55 25.74
CA HIS A 434 -5.35 -2.84 25.96
C HIS A 434 -6.04 -3.40 24.69
N ASN A 435 -6.71 -2.53 23.92
CA ASN A 435 -7.38 -2.93 22.69
C ASN A 435 -6.39 -3.46 21.64
N THR A 436 -5.26 -2.76 21.44
CA THR A 436 -4.23 -3.21 20.50
C THR A 436 -3.64 -4.56 20.93
N PHE A 437 -3.35 -4.71 22.22
CA PHE A 437 -2.86 -5.96 22.80
C PHE A 437 -3.83 -7.12 22.56
N SER A 438 -5.11 -6.91 22.88
CA SER A 438 -6.18 -7.89 22.68
C SER A 438 -6.35 -8.28 21.21
N LEU A 439 -6.38 -7.30 20.30
CA LEU A 439 -6.55 -7.54 18.87
C LEU A 439 -5.38 -8.31 18.24
N ILE A 440 -4.15 -7.99 18.62
CA ILE A 440 -2.96 -8.70 18.11
C ILE A 440 -2.94 -10.13 18.64
N ASN A 441 -3.16 -10.34 19.95
CA ASN A 441 -3.17 -11.69 20.53
C ASN A 441 -4.30 -12.56 20.00
N ALA A 442 -5.51 -12.02 19.81
CA ALA A 442 -6.58 -12.73 19.15
C ALA A 442 -6.21 -13.13 17.71
N SER A 443 -5.57 -12.23 16.96
CA SER A 443 -5.07 -12.52 15.61
C SER A 443 -4.03 -13.62 15.61
N TYR A 444 -3.14 -13.62 16.61
CA TYR A 444 -2.10 -14.59 16.80
C TYR A 444 -2.66 -15.99 17.10
N THR A 445 -3.68 -16.08 17.96
CA THR A 445 -4.41 -17.33 18.23
C THR A 445 -5.05 -17.89 16.96
N ILE A 446 -5.73 -17.03 16.18
CA ILE A 446 -6.32 -17.44 14.90
C ILE A 446 -5.22 -17.90 13.93
N TYR A 447 -4.14 -17.15 13.81
CA TYR A 447 -3.03 -17.50 12.93
C TYR A 447 -2.42 -18.86 13.29
N LYS A 448 -2.14 -19.12 14.57
CA LYS A 448 -1.68 -20.42 15.07
C LYS A 448 -2.64 -21.55 14.72
N LYS A 449 -3.96 -21.33 14.82
CA LYS A 449 -4.97 -22.32 14.40
C LYS A 449 -4.83 -22.66 12.91
N TYR A 450 -4.70 -21.66 12.03
CA TYR A 450 -4.53 -21.90 10.58
C TYR A 450 -3.19 -22.57 10.25
N ILE A 451 -2.10 -22.22 10.94
CA ILE A 451 -0.81 -22.91 10.81
C ILE A 451 -0.94 -24.39 11.19
N ASN A 452 -1.60 -24.69 12.32
CA ASN A 452 -1.80 -26.06 12.76
C ASN A 452 -2.65 -26.88 11.77
N LEU A 453 -3.68 -26.28 11.18
CA LEU A 453 -4.48 -26.89 10.12
C LEU A 453 -3.66 -27.17 8.85
N ALA A 454 -2.76 -26.26 8.46
CA ALA A 454 -1.87 -26.47 7.32
C ALA A 454 -0.83 -27.58 7.61
N ASN A 455 -0.36 -27.69 8.85
CA ASN A 455 0.57 -28.73 9.28
C ASN A 455 -0.08 -30.11 9.33
N SER A 456 -1.31 -30.21 9.84
CA SER A 456 -2.04 -31.49 9.88
C SER A 456 -2.38 -31.99 8.48
N SER A 457 -2.74 -31.10 7.55
CA SER A 457 -3.01 -31.46 6.16
C SER A 457 -1.75 -31.94 5.42
N LYS A 458 -0.57 -31.32 5.68
CA LYS A 458 0.73 -31.80 5.18
C LYS A 458 1.12 -33.18 5.73
N LYS A 459 0.93 -33.42 7.04
CA LYS A 459 1.19 -34.73 7.64
C LYS A 459 0.29 -35.82 7.03
N MET A 460 -1.00 -35.51 6.80
CA MET A 460 -1.92 -36.44 6.12
C MET A 460 -1.52 -36.75 4.66
N THR A 461 -1.05 -35.76 3.89
CA THR A 461 -0.59 -36.01 2.51
C THR A 461 0.71 -36.81 2.47
N SER A 462 1.63 -36.62 3.42
CA SER A 462 2.84 -37.45 3.55
C SER A 462 2.52 -38.91 3.90
N LYS A 463 1.62 -39.17 4.86
CA LYS A 463 1.15 -40.53 5.20
C LYS A 463 0.39 -41.19 4.05
N LYS A 464 -0.43 -40.44 3.30
CA LYS A 464 -1.09 -40.96 2.10
C LYS A 464 -0.12 -41.21 0.95
N SER A 465 1.00 -40.49 0.83
CA SER A 465 2.00 -40.75 -0.21
C SER A 465 2.72 -42.10 -0.01
N HIS A 466 2.85 -42.55 1.24
CA HIS A 466 3.42 -43.86 1.56
C HIS A 466 2.43 -45.02 1.35
N LEU A 467 1.13 -44.77 1.50
CA LEU A 467 0.03 -45.73 1.25
C LEU A 467 -0.49 -45.72 -0.19
N LEU A 468 -0.26 -44.66 -0.97
CA LEU A 468 -0.68 -44.55 -2.38
C LEU A 468 0.33 -45.15 -3.38
N LYS A 469 1.52 -45.58 -2.93
CA LYS A 469 2.41 -46.43 -3.74
C LYS A 469 1.98 -47.90 -3.79
N LEU A 470 0.95 -48.30 -3.03
CA LEU A 470 0.45 -49.68 -3.00
C LEU A 470 -0.99 -49.87 -3.51
N HIS A 471 -1.70 -48.82 -3.90
CA HIS A 471 -3.01 -48.95 -4.53
C HIS A 471 -3.22 -47.91 -5.61
N HIS A 472 -2.59 -48.13 -6.76
CA HIS A 472 -2.99 -47.51 -8.01
C HIS A 472 -3.97 -48.45 -8.72
N ASN A 473 -5.26 -48.34 -8.39
CA ASN A 473 -6.35 -48.51 -9.37
C ASN A 473 -7.72 -48.22 -8.75
N LYS A 474 -8.50 -47.45 -9.50
CA LYS A 474 -9.94 -47.14 -9.37
C LYS A 474 -10.36 -45.92 -8.52
N ARG A 475 -11.09 -45.06 -9.24
CA ARG A 475 -12.14 -44.09 -8.86
C ARG A 475 -11.73 -42.68 -8.43
N LEU A 476 -11.74 -41.83 -9.47
CA LEU A 476 -12.18 -40.43 -9.51
C LEU A 476 -13.16 -40.03 -8.39
N HIS A 477 -12.66 -39.27 -7.41
CA HIS A 477 -13.38 -38.19 -6.71
C HIS A 477 -12.41 -37.44 -5.78
N LYS A 478 -11.56 -36.56 -6.35
CA LYS A 478 -10.73 -35.62 -5.57
C LYS A 478 -10.53 -34.31 -6.34
N ASN A 479 -11.46 -33.37 -6.22
CA ASN A 479 -11.24 -31.98 -6.66
C ASN A 479 -11.65 -30.89 -5.63
N LYS A 480 -12.16 -31.27 -4.44
CA LYS A 480 -12.51 -30.30 -3.37
C LYS A 480 -11.41 -30.09 -2.32
N SER A 481 -10.59 -31.09 -2.00
CA SER A 481 -9.54 -30.96 -0.96
C SER A 481 -8.29 -30.19 -1.41
N HIS A 482 -7.96 -30.19 -2.70
CA HIS A 482 -6.81 -29.43 -3.21
C HIS A 482 -7.07 -27.92 -3.23
N LYS A 483 -8.30 -27.49 -3.54
CA LYS A 483 -8.68 -26.07 -3.53
C LYS A 483 -8.63 -25.47 -2.12
N SER A 484 -9.11 -26.18 -1.09
CA SER A 484 -9.09 -25.65 0.29
C SER A 484 -7.66 -25.45 0.83
N ASN A 485 -6.73 -26.36 0.54
CA ASN A 485 -5.33 -26.21 0.94
C ASN A 485 -4.62 -25.03 0.24
N SER A 486 -4.93 -24.77 -1.03
CA SER A 486 -4.36 -23.64 -1.78
C SER A 486 -4.74 -22.30 -1.15
N TYR A 487 -5.99 -22.16 -0.73
CA TYR A 487 -6.48 -20.91 -0.16
C TYR A 487 -6.04 -20.66 1.28
N VAL A 488 -5.92 -21.71 2.10
CA VAL A 488 -5.33 -21.61 3.45
C VAL A 488 -3.86 -21.18 3.36
N ASN A 489 -3.10 -21.81 2.46
CA ASN A 489 -1.71 -21.39 2.21
C ASN A 489 -1.64 -19.94 1.73
N TYR A 490 -2.57 -19.49 0.89
CA TYR A 490 -2.62 -18.09 0.49
C TYR A 490 -2.87 -17.18 1.68
N LEU A 491 -3.90 -17.43 2.50
CA LEU A 491 -4.19 -16.63 3.71
C LEU A 491 -2.95 -16.53 4.62
N LEU A 492 -2.22 -17.63 4.79
CA LEU A 492 -1.04 -17.70 5.65
C LEU A 492 0.18 -16.97 5.07
N THR A 493 0.37 -16.98 3.75
CA THR A 493 1.58 -16.45 3.10
C THR A 493 1.43 -15.05 2.52
N ASN A 494 0.21 -14.64 2.17
CA ASN A 494 -0.03 -13.39 1.48
C ASN A 494 -0.09 -12.18 2.43
N LEU A 495 0.37 -11.04 1.92
CA LEU A 495 0.50 -9.76 2.60
C LEU A 495 -0.59 -8.73 2.29
N ASN A 496 -1.37 -8.95 1.22
CA ASN A 496 -2.32 -7.95 0.70
C ASN A 496 -3.76 -8.43 0.74
N PHE A 497 -4.68 -7.65 1.32
CA PHE A 497 -6.09 -7.98 1.24
C PHE A 497 -6.74 -7.48 -0.05
N MET A 498 -6.80 -6.16 -0.26
CA MET A 498 -7.28 -5.61 -1.52
C MET A 498 -6.19 -5.66 -2.58
N VAL A 499 -6.27 -6.70 -3.42
CA VAL A 499 -5.50 -6.77 -4.67
C VAL A 499 -6.37 -6.25 -5.81
N ILE A 500 -5.97 -5.09 -6.33
CA ILE A 500 -6.40 -4.54 -7.62
C ILE A 500 -5.22 -4.73 -8.57
N ASP A 501 -5.24 -5.84 -9.31
CA ASP A 501 -4.20 -6.15 -10.28
C ASP A 501 -4.57 -5.61 -11.66
N TYR A 502 -3.71 -5.86 -12.65
CA TYR A 502 -3.99 -5.46 -14.03
C TYR A 502 -5.27 -6.12 -14.60
N ASN A 503 -5.63 -7.32 -14.15
CA ASN A 503 -6.85 -8.00 -14.59
C ASN A 503 -8.11 -7.41 -13.94
N CYS A 504 -7.94 -6.60 -12.90
CA CYS A 504 -9.01 -5.87 -12.24
C CYS A 504 -9.40 -4.59 -12.99
N CYS A 505 -8.51 -4.06 -13.84
CA CYS A 505 -8.85 -3.17 -14.95
C CYS A 505 -9.58 -3.97 -16.07
#